data_AF-A0A183G9T6-F1
#
_entry.id   AF-A0A183G9T6-F1
#
_cell.length_a   1.000
_cell.length_b   1.000
_cell.length_c   1.000
_cell.angle_alpha   90.00
_cell.angle_beta   90.00
_cell.angle_gamma   90.00
#
_symmetry.space_group_name_H-M   'P 1'
#
loop_
_entity.id
_entity.type
_entity.pdbx_description
1 polymer ?
#
loop_
_entity_poly.entity_id
_entity_poly.type
_entity_poly.pdbx_seq_one_letter_code
_entity_poly.pdbx_strand_id
1 'polypeptide(L)' 'LYPIGVTGELLTLFGSLPEVAEKKYFTLEMPNPLNIGISFYWILIGSALFYIPGFPQLYLYMFAQRKKVLSTDAAKKRQ' A
#
# COMPACT_ATOMS: atom_id res chain seq x y z
N LEU A 1 -4.09 14.21 -4.51
CA LEU A 1 -4.36 13.02 -5.35
C LEU A 1 -3.55 11.80 -4.89
N TYR A 2 -2.22 11.86 -4.84
CA TYR A 2 -1.36 10.70 -4.53
C TYR A 2 -1.45 10.08 -3.12
N PRO A 3 -1.64 10.83 -2.01
CA PRO A 3 -1.78 10.19 -0.70
C PRO A 3 -3.18 9.66 -0.44
N ILE A 4 -4.21 10.21 -1.09
CA ILE A 4 -5.61 9.89 -0.81
C ILE A 4 -6.02 8.58 -1.51
N GLY A 5 -5.60 8.38 -2.76
CA GLY A 5 -5.87 7.14 -3.50
C GLY A 5 -5.25 5.92 -2.82
N VAL A 6 -3.94 5.99 -2.55
CA VAL A 6 -3.23 4.90 -1.87
C VAL A 6 -3.78 4.61 -0.48
N THR A 7 -4.12 5.65 0.29
CA THR A 7 -4.71 5.44 1.61
C THR A 7 -6.09 4.78 1.50
N GLY A 8 -6.89 5.12 0.48
CA GLY A 8 -8.17 4.47 0.21
C GLY A 8 -8.03 3.00 -0.19
N GLU A 9 -7.05 2.67 -1.02
CA GLU A 9 -6.72 1.28 -1.38
C GLU A 9 -6.29 0.49 -0.14
N LEU A 10 -5.44 1.07 0.71
CA LEU A 10 -4.95 0.45 1.94
C LEU A 10 -6.08 0.23 2.96
N LEU A 11 -6.95 1.22 3.16
CA LEU A 11 -8.11 1.10 4.05
C LEU A 11 -9.10 0.03 3.58
N THR A 12 -9.32 -0.06 2.26
CA THR A 12 -10.18 -1.10 1.68
C THR A 12 -9.55 -2.48 1.84
N LEU A 13 -8.24 -2.59 1.67
CA LEU A 13 -7.49 -3.82 1.92
C LEU A 13 -7.56 -4.24 3.39
N PHE A 14 -7.38 -3.30 4.33
CA PHE A 14 -7.50 -3.58 5.76
C PHE A 14 -8.92 -3.97 6.18
N GLY A 15 -9.93 -3.31 5.63
CA GLY A 15 -11.34 -3.63 5.91
C GLY A 15 -11.81 -4.96 5.33
N SER A 16 -11.19 -5.42 4.24
CA SER A 16 -11.52 -6.71 3.62
C SER A 16 -10.85 -7.92 4.26
N LEU A 17 -9.75 -7.75 5.02
CA LEU A 17 -9.08 -8.83 5.76
C LEU A 17 -10.01 -9.66 6.67
N PRO A 18 -10.86 -9.08 7.54
CA PRO A 18 -11.76 -9.87 8.38
C PRO A 18 -12.81 -10.64 7.57
N GLU A 19 -13.32 -10.03 6.50
CA GLU A 19 -14.32 -10.69 5.64
C GLU A 19 -13.71 -11.86 4.84
N VAL A 20 -12.47 -11.70 4.35
CA VAL A 20 -11.72 -12.77 3.67
C VAL A 20 -11.34 -13.90 4.64
N ALA A 21 -11.02 -13.57 5.89
CA ALA A 21 -10.70 -14.56 6.92
C ALA A 21 -11.91 -15.43 7.30
N GLU A 22 -13.11 -14.83 7.43
CA GLU A 22 -14.33 -15.59 7.75
C GLU A 22 -14.86 -16.39 6.57
N LYS A 23 -14.99 -15.75 5.40
CA LYS A 23 -15.67 -16.36 4.24
C LYS A 23 -14.74 -17.20 3.38
N LYS A 24 -13.42 -17.14 3.63
CA LYS A 24 -12.36 -17.87 2.91
C LYS A 24 -12.49 -17.78 1.40
N TYR A 25 -12.96 -16.64 0.89
CA TYR A 25 -13.11 -16.43 -0.55
C TYR A 25 -11.78 -16.69 -1.27
N PHE A 26 -11.82 -17.50 -2.33
CA PHE A 26 -10.65 -17.88 -3.13
C PHE A 26 -9.52 -18.60 -2.35
N THR A 27 -9.82 -19.17 -1.18
CA THR A 27 -8.88 -20.04 -0.46
C THR A 27 -9.07 -21.48 -0.91
N LEU A 28 -8.03 -22.07 -1.49
CA LEU A 28 -8.03 -23.49 -1.86
C LEU A 28 -7.46 -24.31 -0.71
N GLU A 29 -8.32 -24.74 0.21
CA GLU A 29 -7.92 -25.63 1.31
C GLU A 29 -7.93 -27.08 0.83
N MET A 30 -6.74 -27.63 0.61
CA MET A 30 -6.59 -29.07 0.39
C MET A 30 -6.44 -29.78 1.74
N PRO A 31 -7.04 -30.98 1.92
CA PRO A 31 -7.00 -31.73 3.19
C PRO A 31 -5.62 -32.34 3.52
N ASN A 32 -4.61 -32.15 2.66
CA ASN A 32 -3.29 -32.72 2.82
C ASN A 32 -2.27 -31.64 3.25
N PRO A 33 -1.64 -31.75 4.44
CA PRO A 33 -0.73 -30.72 4.99
C PRO A 33 0.58 -30.52 4.21
N LEU A 34 0.87 -31.39 3.22
CA LEU A 34 2.10 -31.39 2.42
C LEU A 34 1.94 -30.77 1.02
N ASN A 35 0.73 -30.37 0.60
CA ASN A 35 0.51 -29.65 -0.65
C ASN A 35 0.32 -28.16 -0.37
N ILE A 36 1.02 -27.31 -1.11
CA ILE A 36 0.94 -25.85 -0.99
C ILE A 36 -0.49 -25.40 -1.33
N GLY A 37 -1.30 -25.13 -0.30
CA GLY A 37 -2.60 -24.50 -0.46
C GLY A 37 -2.45 -23.00 -0.70
N ILE A 38 -3.24 -22.46 -1.62
CA ILE A 38 -3.24 -21.01 -1.89
C ILE A 38 -4.24 -20.37 -0.94
N SER A 39 -3.72 -19.64 0.06
CA SER A 39 -4.54 -18.84 0.97
C SER A 39 -4.56 -17.38 0.53
N PHE A 40 -5.74 -16.89 0.19
CA PHE A 40 -5.93 -15.51 -0.24
C PHE A 40 -5.58 -14.51 0.89
N TYR A 41 -5.76 -14.92 2.15
CA TYR A 41 -5.36 -14.15 3.33
C TYR A 41 -3.85 -13.87 3.36
N TRP A 42 -3.02 -14.89 3.13
CA TRP A 42 -1.56 -14.74 3.11
C TRP A 42 -1.07 -13.90 1.92
N ILE A 43 -1.75 -13.98 0.77
CA ILE A 43 -1.47 -13.13 -0.39
C ILE A 43 -1.76 -11.66 -0.08
N LEU A 44 -2.89 -11.37 0.58
CA LEU A 44 -3.26 -10.01 1.00
C LEU A 44 -2.28 -9.43 2.04
N ILE A 45 -1.83 -10.25 2.98
CA ILE A 45 -0.78 -9.83 3.93
C ILE A 45 0.54 -9.55 3.20
N GLY A 46 0.93 -10.42 2.27
CA GLY A 46 2.14 -10.23 1.46
C GLY A 46 2.08 -8.94 0.63
N SER A 47 0.94 -8.65 0.00
CA SER A 47 0.75 -7.41 -0.76
C SER A 47 0.78 -6.18 0.14
N ALA A 48 0.16 -6.23 1.32
CA ALA A 48 0.22 -5.15 2.32
C ALA A 48 1.66 -4.88 2.79
N LEU A 49 2.42 -5.94 3.08
CA LEU A 49 3.82 -5.85 3.51
C LEU A 49 4.72 -5.22 2.45
N PHE A 50 4.50 -5.53 1.17
CA PHE A 50 5.21 -4.88 0.06
C PHE A 50 4.82 -3.40 -0.10
N TYR A 51 3.58 -3.04 0.25
CA TYR A 51 3.07 -1.67 0.11
C TYR A 51 3.63 -0.71 1.16
N ILE A 52 3.79 -1.17 2.41
CA ILE A 52 4.25 -0.37 3.55
C ILE A 52 5.62 0.32 3.33
N PRO A 53 6.68 -0.34 2.82
CA PRO A 53 7.98 0.31 2.62
C PRO A 53 8.01 1.22 1.39
N GLY A 54 7.23 0.93 0.34
CA GLY A 54 7.22 1.71 -0.90
C GLY A 54 6.54 3.08 -0.74
N PHE A 55 5.44 3.12 0.03
CA PHE A 55 4.61 4.32 0.17
C PHE A 55 5.30 5.54 0.81
N PRO A 56 6.00 5.44 1.97
CA PRO A 56 6.62 6.60 2.61
C PRO A 56 7.74 7.21 1.77
N GLN A 57 8.49 6.39 1.01
CA GLN A 57 9.56 6.88 0.14
C GLN A 57 9.01 7.77 -0.98
N LEU A 58 7.97 7.32 -1.68
CA LEU A 58 7.31 8.06 -2.75
C LEU A 58 6.65 9.36 -2.23
N TYR A 59 6.04 9.29 -1.05
CA TYR A 59 5.43 10.44 -0.41
C TYR A 59 6.47 11.52 -0.07
N LEU A 60 7.53 11.16 0.65
CA LEU A 60 8.59 12.10 1.03
C LEU A 60 9.29 12.70 -0.19
N TYR A 61 9.46 11.93 -1.27
CA TYR A 61 10.02 12.41 -2.53
C TYR A 61 9.19 13.54 -3.15
N MET A 62 7.86 13.39 -3.24
CA MET A 62 6.99 14.46 -3.76
C MET A 62 7.02 15.72 -2.88
N PHE A 63 7.12 15.57 -1.55
CA PHE A 63 7.27 16.71 -0.64
C PHE A 63 8.61 17.43 -0.83
N ALA A 64 9.70 16.68 -0.98
CA ALA A 64 11.02 17.24 -1.27
C ALA A 64 11.03 17.99 -2.62
N GLN A 65 10.38 17.44 -3.64
CA GLN A 65 10.28 18.06 -4.96
C GLN A 65 9.50 19.39 -4.92
N ARG A 66 8.40 19.47 -4.16
CA ARG A 66 7.66 20.73 -3.96
C ARG A 66 8.50 21.79 -3.24
N LYS A 67 9.27 21.40 -2.22
CA LYS A 67 10.17 22.32 -1.50
C LYS A 67 11.25 22.91 -2.41
N LYS A 68 11.76 22.13 -3.37
CA LYS A 68 12.78 22.57 -4.33
C LYS A 68 12.24 23.62 -5.32
N VAL A 69 11.04 23.40 -5.87
CA VAL A 69 10.43 24.34 -6.82
C VAL A 69 10.08 25.67 -6.15
N LEU A 70 9.43 25.65 -4.98
CA LEU A 70 9.09 26.89 -4.27
C LEU A 70 10.31 27.66 -3.75
N SER A 71 11.41 26.97 -3.38
CA SER A 71 12.63 27.65 -2.92
C SER A 71 13.34 28.40 -4.06
N THR A 72 13.26 27.89 -5.29
CA THR A 72 13.80 28.58 -6.48
C THR A 72 13.02 29.86 -6.80
N ASP A 73 11.68 29.84 -6.70
CA ASP A 73 10.85 31.04 -6.90
C ASP A 73 11.07 32.10 -5.82
N ALA A 74 11.25 31.69 -4.55
CA ALA A 74 11.53 32.62 -3.46
C ALA A 74 12.92 33.28 -3.60
N ALA A 75 13.92 32.56 -4.15
CA ALA A 75 15.23 33.12 -4.46
C ALA A 75 15.18 34.08 -5.66
N LYS A 76 14.38 33.76 -6.69
CA LYS A 76 14.23 34.58 -7.90
C LYS A 76 13.43 35.87 -7.66
N LYS A 77 12.54 35.89 -6.66
CA LYS A 77 11.80 37.10 -6.24
C LYS A 77 12.63 38.05 -5.35
N ARG A 78 13.82 37.61 -4.91
CA ARG A 78 14.73 38.37 -4.05
C ARG A 78 15.89 39.03 -4.79
N GLN A 79 16.09 38.69 -6.07
CA GLN A 79 16.91 39.44 -7.04
C GLN A 79 16.04 40.43 -7.79
#